data_AF-A0AAU6WX83-F1
#
_entry.id   AF-A0AAU6WX83-F1
#
_cell.length_a   1.000
_cell.length_b   1.000
_cell.length_c   1.000
_cell.angle_alpha   90.00
_cell.angle_beta   90.00
_cell.angle_gamma   90.00
#
_symmetry.space_group_name_H-M   'P 1'
#
loop_
_entity.id
_entity.type
_entity.pdbx_description
1 polymer ?
#
loop_
_entity_poly.entity_id
_entity_poly.type
_entity_poly.pdbx_seq_one_letter_code
_entity_poly.pdbx_strand_id
1 'polypeptide(L)' 'MTDTLAYDYVKMLLEEEFLHTYLRFSNNGILHYELTNILEICAPLIKGLDEDDRFLRYEVTGTIADYLQED' A
#
# COMPACT_ATOMS: atom_id res chain seq x y z
N MET A 1 -8.40 0.02 -15.25
CA MET A 1 -7.63 1.26 -15.08
C MET A 1 -7.25 1.30 -13.62
N THR A 2 -5.97 1.13 -13.31
CA THR A 2 -5.46 1.31 -11.95
C THR A 2 -5.74 2.75 -11.55
N ASP A 3 -6.47 2.95 -10.46
CA ASP A 3 -6.69 4.29 -9.92
C ASP A 3 -5.32 4.83 -9.47
N THR A 4 -4.83 5.85 -10.18
CA THR A 4 -3.50 6.41 -9.95
C THR A 4 -3.37 7.01 -8.56
N LEU A 5 -4.47 7.57 -8.02
CA LEU A 5 -4.50 8.14 -6.68
C LEU A 5 -4.33 7.04 -5.62
N ALA A 6 -5.08 5.94 -5.78
CA ALA A 6 -5.00 4.80 -4.88
C ALA A 6 -3.61 4.14 -4.90
N TYR A 7 -2.99 4.03 -6.09
CA TYR A 7 -1.63 3.53 -6.24
C TYR A 7 -0.60 4.42 -5.52
N ASP A 8 -0.68 5.74 -5.73
CA ASP A 8 0.25 6.69 -5.10
C ASP A 8 0.08 6.73 -3.58
N TYR A 9 -1.16 6.63 -3.08
CA TYR A 9 -1.46 6.54 -1.65
C TYR A 9 -0.87 5.30 -1.00
N VAL A 10 -1.09 4.11 -1.59
CA VAL A 10 -0.53 2.86 -1.08
C VAL A 10 1.01 2.89 -1.13
N LYS A 11 1.58 3.44 -2.20
CA LYS A 11 3.04 3.61 -2.32
C LYS A 11 3.58 4.53 -1.22
N MET A 12 2.92 5.67 -0.98
CA MET A 12 3.29 6.62 0.08
C MET A 12 3.28 5.92 1.45
N LEU A 13 2.21 5.20 1.79
CA LEU A 13 2.14 4.48 3.06
C LEU A 13 3.22 3.39 3.18
N LEU A 14 3.51 2.68 2.10
CA LEU A 14 4.58 1.68 2.10
C LEU A 14 5.96 2.33 2.32
N GLU A 15 6.21 3.51 1.75
CA GLU A 15 7.45 4.26 1.91
C GLU A 15 7.59 4.87 3.32
N GLU A 16 6.50 5.42 3.88
CA GLU A 16 6.49 6.09 5.18
C GLU A 16 6.49 5.12 6.37
N GLU A 17 5.63 4.10 6.33
CA GLU A 17 5.39 3.20 7.47
C GLU A 17 6.22 1.91 7.39
N PHE A 18 6.64 1.51 6.17
CA PHE A 18 7.32 0.22 5.91
C PHE A 18 8.59 0.39 5.07
N LEU A 19 9.37 1.45 5.34
CA LEU A 19 10.55 1.84 4.55
C LEU A 19 11.51 0.69 4.22
N HIS A 20 11.79 -0.20 5.18
CA HIS A 20 12.68 -1.34 4.95
C HIS A 20 12.15 -2.29 3.86
N THR A 21 10.86 -2.58 3.88
CA THR A 21 10.19 -3.41 2.86
C THR A 21 10.13 -2.70 1.52
N TYR A 22 9.78 -1.41 1.52
CA TYR A 22 9.80 -0.58 0.31
C TYR A 22 11.16 -0.62 -0.39
N LEU A 23 12.24 -0.40 0.37
CA LEU A 23 13.61 -0.48 -0.16
C LEU A 23 13.98 -1.89 -0.62
N ARG A 24 13.57 -2.93 0.11
CA ARG A 24 13.78 -4.33 -0.30
C ARG A 24 13.13 -4.63 -1.64
N PHE A 25 11.85 -4.26 -1.80
CA PHE A 25 11.12 -4.46 -3.06
C PHE A 25 11.70 -3.64 -4.20
N SER A 26 12.11 -2.39 -3.93
CA SER A 26 12.75 -1.51 -4.91
C SER A 26 14.09 -2.09 -5.40
N ASN A 27 14.96 -2.48 -4.46
CA ASN A 27 16.27 -3.07 -4.77
C ASN A 27 16.17 -4.40 -5.51
N ASN A 28 15.11 -5.18 -5.25
CA ASN A 28 14.85 -6.44 -5.93
C ASN A 28 14.11 -6.26 -7.27
N GLY A 29 13.71 -5.04 -7.63
CA GLY A 29 12.99 -4.75 -8.87
C GLY A 29 11.54 -5.26 -8.92
N ILE A 30 10.96 -5.61 -7.76
CA ILE A 30 9.59 -6.17 -7.66
C ILE A 30 8.57 -5.16 -7.11
N LEU A 31 8.99 -3.94 -6.78
CA LEU A 31 8.14 -2.93 -6.14
C LEU A 31 6.79 -2.71 -6.85
N HIS A 32 6.78 -2.58 -8.18
CA HIS A 32 5.52 -2.36 -8.90
C HIS A 32 4.57 -3.56 -8.84
N TYR A 33 5.13 -4.77 -8.85
CA TYR A 33 4.36 -6.01 -8.72
C TYR A 33 3.74 -6.11 -7.33
N GLU A 34 4.54 -5.92 -6.28
CA GLU A 34 4.07 -5.95 -4.90
C GLU A 34 3.04 -4.86 -4.60
N LEU A 35 3.25 -3.64 -5.11
CA LEU A 35 2.26 -2.57 -5.00
C LEU A 35 0.94 -2.91 -5.68
N THR A 36 0.96 -3.69 -6.77
CA THR A 36 -0.27 -4.15 -7.42
C THR A 36 -1.00 -5.16 -6.54
N ASN A 37 -0.29 -6.11 -5.94
CA ASN A 37 -0.88 -7.09 -5.00
C ASN A 37 -1.48 -6.38 -3.77
N ILE A 38 -0.73 -5.44 -3.18
CA ILE A 38 -1.18 -4.64 -2.04
C ILE A 38 -2.40 -3.78 -2.43
N LEU A 39 -2.42 -3.22 -3.64
CA LEU A 39 -3.56 -2.43 -4.11
C LEU A 39 -4.82 -3.30 -4.27
N GLU A 40 -4.69 -4.54 -4.74
CA GLU A 40 -5.82 -5.46 -4.89
C GLU A 40 -6.47 -5.80 -3.55
N ILE A 41 -5.67 -6.06 -2.50
CA ILE A 41 -6.21 -6.33 -1.15
C ILE A 41 -6.81 -5.06 -0.51
N CYS A 42 -6.24 -3.89 -0.75
CA CYS A 42 -6.72 -2.62 -0.21
C CYS A 42 -7.91 -2.03 -0.99
N ALA A 43 -8.24 -2.58 -2.17
CA ALA A 43 -9.27 -2.05 -3.07
C ALA A 43 -10.63 -1.75 -2.41
N PRO A 44 -11.14 -2.56 -1.46
CA PRO A 44 -12.39 -2.25 -0.75
C PRO A 44 -12.29 -1.01 0.15
N LEU A 45 -11.13 -0.77 0.76
CA LEU A 45 -10.89 0.30 1.73
C LEU A 45 -10.69 1.65 1.03
N ILE A 46 -9.92 1.65 -0.05
CA ILE A 46 -9.56 2.87 -0.79
C ILE A 46 -10.64 3.30 -1.80
N LYS A 47 -11.81 2.64 -1.78
CA LYS A 47 -12.95 3.02 -2.62
C LYS A 47 -13.56 4.32 -2.10
N GLY A 48 -13.28 5.42 -2.81
CA GLY A 48 -13.66 6.76 -2.35
C GLY A 48 -12.65 7.35 -1.37
N LEU A 49 -11.36 7.03 -1.57
CA LEU A 49 -10.21 7.52 -0.81
C LEU A 49 -10.34 8.99 -0.41
N ASP A 50 -10.22 9.24 0.88
CA ASP A 50 -10.01 10.55 1.49
C ASP A 50 -8.68 10.49 2.25
N GLU A 51 -7.63 11.14 1.73
CA GLU A 51 -6.28 11.06 2.28
C GLU A 51 -6.15 11.69 3.67
N ASP A 52 -7.09 12.59 4.03
CA ASP A 52 -7.15 13.24 5.35
C ASP A 52 -7.86 12.35 6.40
N ASP A 53 -8.50 11.25 5.99
CA ASP A 53 -9.14 10.32 6.90
C ASP A 53 -8.10 9.43 7.62
N ARG A 54 -7.86 9.76 8.88
CA ARG A 54 -6.96 9.00 9.75
C ARG A 54 -7.41 7.56 9.98
N PHE A 55 -8.72 7.27 9.99
CA PHE A 55 -9.21 5.90 10.14
C PHE A 55 -8.86 5.06 8.92
N LEU A 56 -9.09 5.61 7.72
CA LEU A 56 -8.68 4.97 6.47
C LEU A 56 -7.17 4.69 6.46
N ARG A 57 -6.35 5.67 6.87
CA ARG A 57 -4.90 5.47 7.00
C ARG A 57 -4.56 4.28 7.89
N TYR A 58 -5.16 4.19 9.08
CA TYR A 58 -4.90 3.08 9.99
C TYR A 58 -5.34 1.73 9.44
N GLU A 59 -6.52 1.66 8.79
CA GLU A 59 -7.03 0.41 8.22
C GLU A 59 -6.16 -0.08 7.04
N VAL A 60 -5.73 0.83 6.17
CA VAL A 60 -4.84 0.49 5.06
C VAL A 60 -3.46 0.09 5.57
N THR A 61 -2.88 0.82 6.52
CA THR A 61 -1.61 0.45 7.15
C THR A 61 -1.68 -0.93 7.81
N GLY A 62 -2.77 -1.24 8.52
CA GLY A 62 -3.00 -2.56 9.11
C GLY A 62 -3.08 -3.66 8.06
N THR A 63 -3.84 -3.42 6.99
CA THR A 63 -3.98 -4.37 5.87
C THR A 63 -2.63 -4.65 5.17
N ILE A 64 -1.81 -3.61 4.99
CA ILE A 64 -0.44 -3.75 4.45
C ILE A 64 0.42 -4.57 5.42
N ALA A 65 0.34 -4.31 6.73
CA ALA A 65 1.11 -5.05 7.72
C ALA A 65 0.77 -6.54 7.71
N ASP A 66 -0.52 -6.88 7.58
CA ASP A 66 -0.99 -8.26 7.48
C ASP A 66 -0.44 -8.95 6.22
N TYR A 67 -0.52 -8.28 5.06
CA TYR A 67 0.07 -8.79 3.81
C TYR A 67 1.57 -9.10 3.95
N LEU A 68 2.32 -8.20 4.59
CA LEU A 68 3.76 -8.35 4.77
C LEU A 68 4.16 -9.42 5.80
N GLN A 69 3.21 -9.93 6.58
CA GLN A 69 3.42 -11.04 7.53
C GLN A 69 3.19 -12.41 6.90
N GLU A 70 2.55 -12.49 5.73
CA GLU A 70 2.28 -13.75 5.03
C GLU A 70 3.52 -14.29 4.25
N ASP A 71 4.65 -13.58 4.27
CA ASP A 71 5.95 -13.93 3.66
C ASP A 71 6.96 -14.60 4.62
#